data_AF-A0A3N7CY66-F1
#
_entry.id   AF-A0A3N7CY66-F1
#
_cell.length_a   1.000
_cell.length_b   1.000
_cell.length_c   1.000
_cell.angle_alpha   90.00
_cell.angle_beta   90.00
_cell.angle_gamma   90.00
#
_symmetry.space_group_name_H-M   'P 1'
#
loop_
_entity.id
_entity.type
_entity.pdbx_description
1 polymer ?
#
loop_
_entity_poly.entity_id
_entity_poly.type
_entity_poly.pdbx_seq_one_letter_code
_entity_poly.pdbx_strand_id
1 'polypeptide(L)'
;MKIFKIISLVLLFALAISNAQAQDTVRYTGKTLVNADYHHGQLTPVVGVHNIQTFRANREHPELAENFGWTYNHAPMLAYWNNRFYVEYLSDKVGESIPPGQTLLQSSKDGYTWTKPDVIFPVYRIPDGTTKEGRTDVAKDLDAVMHQRMGFYVSTKNVFLVLGFYAISFDAKDDPNDGHGIGRAVREIQADGKYGPIYFIHYNPGYSEKNTRYPYYTKSKSKAFVEACKELLTNKLMTQQWNEEADRKDPLITLQKQYKAFSYYHLPDGRVVGLWKNALTAISTDNGKSWPESAFRAPGFVNSNAKIWGQKTSDGNYATVYNPSEYRWPLAISTSKNGLDYTDLSLVNGEISPMRYGGNYKSYGPQYVRGIEEGNGKPADGKLWVTYSMNKEDIWVSGIPVPVSTTVKTHVNDDFSKMPAEQALAFWNIYSPMWAPVKVENGNLVLKDKDPFDYAKAERVFPASAKLSASFSVTPKQDNFGLLEIELQDEKGMATVRLTFDTAGVLSAKAGARYKNFLKYKAGETYDIKLKLTTANRFYTITVNGKDVLTSLAFQPLANVSRIVFRTGDVRRFPDVDTPADQTYDLKNAGEAEKKEAVYLIKYLKTEGL
;
A
#
# COMPACT_ATOMS: atom_id res chain seq x y z
N MET A 1 -40.05 -55.53 -13.64
CA MET A 1 -38.59 -55.36 -13.38
C MET A 1 -37.81 -54.64 -14.48
N LYS A 2 -38.17 -54.70 -15.79
CA LYS A 2 -37.41 -54.00 -16.85
C LYS A 2 -37.63 -52.47 -16.89
N ILE A 3 -38.83 -51.98 -16.54
CA ILE A 3 -39.15 -50.54 -16.55
C ILE A 3 -38.46 -49.77 -15.41
N PHE A 4 -38.35 -50.38 -14.23
CA PHE A 4 -37.65 -49.78 -13.08
C PHE A 4 -36.14 -49.59 -13.32
N LYS A 5 -35.48 -50.52 -14.04
CA LYS A 5 -34.05 -50.39 -14.37
C LYS A 5 -33.77 -49.25 -15.36
N ILE A 6 -34.70 -48.94 -16.26
CA ILE A 6 -34.55 -47.84 -17.23
C ILE A 6 -34.73 -46.49 -16.54
N ILE A 7 -35.70 -46.38 -15.62
CA ILE A 7 -35.94 -45.13 -14.85
C ILE A 7 -34.76 -44.83 -13.90
N SER A 8 -34.18 -45.84 -13.25
CA SER A 8 -32.99 -45.63 -12.40
C SER A 8 -31.75 -45.24 -13.19
N LEU A 9 -31.58 -45.71 -14.44
CA LEU A 9 -30.44 -45.34 -15.28
C LEU A 9 -30.58 -43.91 -15.83
N VAL A 10 -31.80 -43.47 -16.14
CA VAL A 10 -32.09 -42.09 -16.58
C VAL A 10 -31.96 -41.09 -15.41
N LEU A 11 -32.34 -41.47 -14.18
CA LEU A 11 -32.11 -40.63 -13.00
C LEU A 11 -30.61 -40.48 -12.66
N LEU A 12 -29.82 -41.54 -12.83
CA LEU A 12 -28.36 -41.49 -12.64
C LEU A 12 -27.65 -40.69 -13.75
N PHE A 13 -28.16 -40.70 -14.99
CA PHE A 13 -27.66 -39.82 -16.05
C PHE A 13 -28.12 -38.36 -15.89
N ALA A 14 -29.31 -38.11 -15.35
CA ALA A 14 -29.79 -36.76 -15.06
C ALA A 14 -29.07 -36.12 -13.85
N LEU A 15 -28.70 -36.91 -12.84
CA LEU A 15 -27.86 -36.47 -11.71
C LEU A 15 -26.38 -36.32 -12.06
N ALA A 16 -25.91 -36.91 -13.16
CA ALA A 16 -24.55 -36.74 -13.65
C ALA A 16 -24.37 -35.50 -14.55
N ILE A 17 -25.46 -34.82 -14.94
CA ILE A 17 -25.42 -33.63 -15.81
C ILE A 17 -25.71 -32.32 -15.04
N SER A 18 -26.07 -32.39 -13.75
CA SER A 18 -25.94 -31.26 -12.84
C SER A 18 -24.47 -31.04 -12.45
N ASN A 19 -23.61 -30.77 -13.44
CA ASN A 19 -22.54 -29.81 -13.21
C ASN A 19 -23.28 -28.52 -12.86
N ALA A 20 -23.44 -28.24 -11.57
CA ALA A 20 -23.61 -26.86 -11.14
C ALA A 20 -22.50 -26.10 -11.87
N GLN A 21 -22.85 -25.29 -12.87
CA GLN A 21 -21.92 -24.33 -13.42
C GLN A 21 -21.57 -23.46 -12.22
N ALA A 22 -20.46 -23.78 -11.55
CA ALA A 22 -19.89 -22.91 -10.55
C ALA A 22 -19.85 -21.54 -11.20
N GLN A 23 -20.52 -20.56 -10.58
CA GLN A 23 -20.59 -19.22 -11.13
C GLN A 23 -19.14 -18.81 -11.44
N ASP A 24 -18.88 -18.53 -12.71
CA ASP A 24 -17.60 -18.06 -13.17
C ASP A 24 -17.23 -16.83 -12.33
N THR A 25 -16.17 -16.95 -11.53
CA THR A 25 -15.84 -15.98 -10.47
C THR A 25 -14.33 -15.79 -10.37
N VAL A 26 -13.92 -14.70 -9.72
CA VAL A 26 -12.51 -14.45 -9.38
C VAL A 26 -12.00 -15.57 -8.47
N ARG A 27 -10.83 -16.10 -8.80
CA ARG A 27 -10.16 -17.16 -8.05
C ARG A 27 -8.65 -17.06 -8.16
N TYR A 28 -7.95 -17.49 -7.14
CA TYR A 28 -6.51 -17.67 -7.15
C TYR A 28 -6.20 -19.15 -7.39
N THR A 29 -5.55 -19.46 -8.51
CA THR A 29 -5.11 -20.82 -8.87
C THR A 29 -3.60 -20.99 -8.79
N GLY A 30 -2.87 -19.95 -8.37
CA GLY A 30 -1.46 -20.06 -8.05
C GLY A 30 -1.22 -20.97 -6.84
N LYS A 31 0.04 -21.34 -6.63
CA LYS A 31 0.45 -22.24 -5.53
C LYS A 31 1.32 -21.55 -4.47
N THR A 32 1.72 -20.30 -4.72
CA THR A 32 2.52 -19.51 -3.78
C THR A 32 1.66 -19.10 -2.60
N LEU A 33 2.17 -19.29 -1.39
CA LEU A 33 1.54 -18.89 -0.14
C LEU A 33 2.56 -18.08 0.67
N VAL A 34 2.07 -17.19 1.53
CA VAL A 34 2.94 -16.44 2.43
C VAL A 34 3.27 -17.22 3.69
N ASN A 35 4.46 -16.95 4.21
CA ASN A 35 4.82 -17.28 5.59
C ASN A 35 4.71 -16.03 6.46
N ALA A 36 3.71 -16.00 7.36
CA ALA A 36 3.41 -14.83 8.19
C ALA A 36 4.50 -14.47 9.21
N ASP A 37 5.41 -15.41 9.53
CA ASP A 37 6.57 -15.16 10.42
C ASP A 37 7.56 -14.15 9.83
N TYR A 38 7.46 -13.86 8.53
CA TYR A 38 8.29 -12.90 7.82
C TYR A 38 7.42 -11.75 7.33
N HIS A 39 7.84 -10.50 7.60
CA HIS A 39 7.11 -9.31 7.13
C HIS A 39 6.90 -9.30 5.61
N HIS A 40 7.88 -9.79 4.86
CA HIS A 40 7.83 -9.93 3.40
C HIS A 40 7.14 -11.23 2.92
N GLY A 41 6.60 -12.04 3.83
CA GLY A 41 5.85 -13.26 3.51
C GLY A 41 6.64 -14.36 2.82
N GLN A 42 7.98 -14.26 2.77
CA GLN A 42 8.85 -15.04 1.87
C GLN A 42 8.46 -14.98 0.38
N LEU A 43 7.82 -13.89 -0.04
CA LEU A 43 7.46 -13.64 -1.43
C LEU A 43 8.61 -13.01 -2.22
N THR A 44 8.71 -13.37 -3.50
CA THR A 44 9.63 -12.74 -4.44
C THR A 44 9.11 -11.36 -4.85
N PRO A 45 9.93 -10.29 -4.79
CA PRO A 45 9.50 -8.96 -5.18
C PRO A 45 9.27 -8.84 -6.68
N VAL A 46 8.24 -8.07 -7.05
CA VAL A 46 8.10 -7.55 -8.40
C VAL A 46 9.25 -6.58 -8.65
N VAL A 47 9.95 -6.75 -9.77
CA VAL A 47 11.11 -5.94 -10.14
C VAL A 47 10.69 -4.49 -10.36
N GLY A 48 11.43 -3.55 -9.77
CA GLY A 48 11.25 -2.10 -10.01
C GLY A 48 10.09 -1.46 -9.22
N VAL A 49 9.60 -2.13 -8.16
CA VAL A 49 8.59 -1.52 -7.27
C VAL A 49 9.23 -0.44 -6.41
N HIS A 50 8.61 0.74 -6.42
CA HIS A 50 9.02 1.87 -5.61
C HIS A 50 7.98 2.15 -4.53
N ASN A 51 8.31 1.91 -3.26
CA ASN A 51 7.48 2.22 -2.10
C ASN A 51 7.89 3.57 -1.53
N ILE A 52 7.00 4.57 -1.61
CA ILE A 52 7.29 5.97 -1.26
C ILE A 52 6.38 6.40 -0.11
N GLN A 53 6.97 6.86 0.99
CA GLN A 53 6.21 7.48 2.08
C GLN A 53 5.84 8.90 1.66
N THR A 54 4.54 9.18 1.67
CA THR A 54 3.99 10.49 1.28
C THR A 54 3.68 11.36 2.50
N PHE A 55 3.46 10.73 3.64
CA PHE A 55 3.17 11.36 4.91
C PHE A 55 3.75 10.53 6.06
N ARG A 56 4.46 11.19 6.99
CA ARG A 56 5.00 10.62 8.22
C ARG A 56 4.37 11.35 9.42
N ALA A 57 3.58 10.65 10.23
CA ALA A 57 2.96 11.25 11.41
C ALA A 57 4.01 11.72 12.42
N ASN A 58 3.79 12.90 13.01
CA ASN A 58 4.63 13.44 14.06
C ASN A 58 3.81 14.32 15.02
N ARG A 59 3.60 13.84 16.25
CA ARG A 59 2.82 14.57 17.26
C ARG A 59 3.63 15.67 17.94
N GLU A 60 4.91 15.42 18.19
CA GLU A 60 5.80 16.34 18.89
C GLU A 60 6.25 17.52 18.00
N HIS A 61 6.39 17.29 16.70
CA HIS A 61 6.81 18.28 15.70
C HIS A 61 5.80 18.34 14.54
N PRO A 62 4.56 18.82 14.79
CA PRO A 62 3.50 18.83 13.80
C PRO A 62 3.84 19.66 12.55
N GLU A 63 4.70 20.67 12.68
CA GLU A 63 5.18 21.49 11.56
C GLU A 63 5.96 20.68 10.51
N LEU A 64 6.60 19.58 10.92
CA LEU A 64 7.30 18.64 10.03
C LEU A 64 6.36 17.65 9.34
N ALA A 65 5.08 17.63 9.73
CA ALA A 65 4.03 16.79 9.17
C ALA A 65 2.91 17.68 8.57
N GLU A 66 1.68 17.61 9.07
CA GLU A 66 0.48 18.29 8.58
C GLU A 66 0.09 19.57 9.37
N ASN A 67 0.87 19.98 10.38
CA ASN A 67 0.62 21.05 11.36
C ASN A 67 -0.42 20.77 12.45
N PHE A 68 -0.97 19.56 12.56
CA PHE A 68 -1.99 19.24 13.57
C PHE A 68 -1.49 18.29 14.68
N GLY A 69 -0.49 17.46 14.38
CA GLY A 69 0.08 16.48 15.31
C GLY A 69 -0.77 15.21 15.41
N TRP A 70 -1.54 14.90 14.36
CA TRP A 70 -2.49 13.81 14.32
C TRP A 70 -1.81 12.52 13.88
N THR A 71 -2.11 11.45 14.60
CA THR A 71 -1.33 10.20 14.56
C THR A 71 -2.14 8.97 14.16
N TYR A 72 -3.43 9.16 13.90
CA TYR A 72 -4.25 8.19 13.18
C TYR A 72 -4.53 8.72 11.79
N ASN A 73 -4.01 8.06 10.76
CA ASN A 73 -4.13 8.46 9.37
C ASN A 73 -4.37 7.21 8.54
N HIS A 74 -5.53 7.12 7.88
CA HIS A 74 -5.98 5.86 7.32
C HIS A 74 -6.92 6.00 6.11
N ALA A 75 -7.32 4.84 5.57
CA ALA A 75 -8.22 4.69 4.45
C ALA A 75 -7.92 5.61 3.25
N PRO A 76 -6.69 5.58 2.71
CA PRO A 76 -6.35 6.46 1.60
C PRO A 76 -7.09 6.06 0.30
N MET A 77 -7.34 7.06 -0.54
CA MET A 77 -7.94 7.00 -1.87
C MET A 77 -6.98 7.62 -2.88
N LEU A 78 -7.00 7.16 -4.13
CA LEU A 78 -6.08 7.64 -5.17
C LEU A 78 -6.83 7.99 -6.46
N ALA A 79 -6.48 9.11 -7.07
CA ALA A 79 -6.93 9.51 -8.40
C ALA A 79 -5.77 10.12 -9.22
N TYR A 80 -5.93 10.16 -10.54
CA TYR A 80 -5.02 10.86 -11.44
C TYR A 80 -5.77 11.83 -12.33
N TRP A 81 -5.62 13.12 -12.10
CA TRP A 81 -6.37 14.14 -12.83
C TRP A 81 -5.47 15.29 -13.23
N ASN A 82 -5.65 15.80 -14.44
CA ASN A 82 -4.87 16.93 -14.98
C ASN A 82 -3.33 16.75 -14.80
N ASN A 83 -2.83 15.56 -15.18
CA ASN A 83 -1.42 15.16 -15.08
C ASN A 83 -0.85 15.18 -13.64
N ARG A 84 -1.69 14.93 -12.64
CA ARG A 84 -1.33 14.91 -11.22
C ARG A 84 -2.00 13.76 -10.49
N PHE A 85 -1.26 13.13 -9.60
CA PHE A 85 -1.80 12.24 -8.58
C PHE A 85 -2.43 13.05 -7.45
N TYR A 86 -3.51 12.51 -6.89
CA TYR A 86 -4.18 13.01 -5.70
C TYR A 86 -4.39 11.87 -4.72
N VAL A 87 -3.91 12.03 -3.49
CA VAL A 87 -4.13 11.09 -2.38
C VAL A 87 -4.98 11.78 -1.34
N GLU A 88 -6.18 11.27 -1.11
CA GLU A 88 -7.06 11.69 -0.02
C GLU A 88 -7.03 10.64 1.09
N TYR A 89 -7.00 11.04 2.36
CA TYR A 89 -7.08 10.13 3.49
C TYR A 89 -7.77 10.79 4.68
N LEU A 90 -8.45 9.99 5.49
CA LEU A 90 -9.03 10.45 6.75
C LEU A 90 -7.98 10.46 7.85
N SER A 91 -8.14 11.39 8.79
CA SER A 91 -7.24 11.57 9.91
C SER A 91 -8.07 11.88 11.16
N ASP A 92 -7.71 11.24 12.27
CA ASP A 92 -8.23 11.54 13.61
C ASP A 92 -7.01 11.81 14.51
N LYS A 93 -7.24 12.52 15.63
CA LYS A 93 -6.15 13.00 16.49
C LYS A 93 -5.20 11.88 16.96
N VAL A 94 -5.74 10.76 17.43
CA VAL A 94 -4.94 9.69 18.07
C VAL A 94 -5.29 8.28 17.59
N GLY A 95 -6.57 7.95 17.49
CA GLY A 95 -7.03 6.59 17.18
C GLY A 95 -8.34 6.58 16.42
N GLU A 96 -8.68 5.42 15.87
CA GLU A 96 -9.86 5.23 15.02
C GLU A 96 -11.15 5.57 15.77
N SER A 97 -12.03 6.32 15.11
CA SER A 97 -13.37 6.67 15.60
C SER A 97 -13.36 7.55 16.85
N ILE A 98 -12.24 8.24 17.12
CA ILE A 98 -12.11 9.17 18.24
C ILE A 98 -12.06 10.60 17.69
N PRO A 99 -13.12 11.43 17.89
CA PRO A 99 -13.13 12.81 17.46
C PRO A 99 -11.96 13.66 18.02
N PRO A 100 -11.59 14.76 17.34
CA PRO A 100 -12.13 15.22 16.07
C PRO A 100 -11.54 14.46 14.87
N GLY A 101 -12.33 14.29 13.81
CA GLY A 101 -11.87 13.75 12.54
C GLY A 101 -11.95 14.77 11.40
N GLN A 102 -11.06 14.62 10.42
CA GLN A 102 -11.00 15.43 9.21
C GLN A 102 -10.48 14.59 8.03
N THR A 103 -10.54 15.16 6.83
CA THR A 103 -9.95 14.54 5.63
C THR A 103 -8.88 15.45 5.05
N LEU A 104 -7.74 14.85 4.75
CA LEU A 104 -6.56 15.51 4.19
C LEU A 104 -6.36 15.09 2.73
N LEU A 105 -5.69 15.96 1.97
CA LEU A 105 -5.37 15.78 0.57
C LEU A 105 -3.91 16.11 0.29
N GLN A 106 -3.23 15.27 -0.46
CA GLN A 106 -1.92 15.52 -1.04
C GLN A 106 -2.00 15.40 -2.57
N SER A 107 -1.09 16.08 -3.26
CA SER A 107 -0.94 15.92 -4.71
C SER A 107 0.52 15.78 -5.13
N SER A 108 0.74 15.14 -6.27
CA SER A 108 2.07 14.96 -6.85
C SER A 108 2.01 14.98 -8.37
N LYS A 109 3.04 15.51 -9.02
CA LYS A 109 3.18 15.45 -10.49
C LYS A 109 3.78 14.13 -10.96
N ASP A 110 4.61 13.51 -10.13
CA ASP A 110 5.50 12.40 -10.50
C ASP A 110 5.26 11.13 -9.66
N GLY A 111 4.52 11.23 -8.56
CA GLY A 111 4.31 10.14 -7.60
C GLY A 111 5.44 9.98 -6.56
N TYR A 112 6.46 10.84 -6.59
CA TYR A 112 7.63 10.80 -5.70
C TYR A 112 7.73 12.04 -4.81
N THR A 113 7.41 13.21 -5.36
CA THR A 113 7.42 14.48 -4.66
C THR A 113 5.99 14.90 -4.37
N TRP A 114 5.61 14.91 -3.09
CA TRP A 114 4.23 15.16 -2.66
C TRP A 114 4.12 16.51 -1.95
N THR A 115 3.00 17.20 -2.16
CA THR A 115 2.68 18.40 -1.38
C THR A 115 2.45 18.02 0.08
N LYS A 116 2.70 18.98 0.99
CA LYS A 116 2.23 18.88 2.37
C LYS A 116 0.71 18.62 2.37
N PRO A 117 0.17 17.79 3.28
CA PRO A 117 -1.26 17.56 3.37
C PRO A 117 -2.02 18.87 3.63
N ASP A 118 -3.13 19.04 2.92
CA ASP A 118 -4.05 20.15 3.06
C ASP A 118 -5.44 19.65 3.47
N VAL A 119 -6.20 20.44 4.22
CA VAL A 119 -7.52 20.02 4.71
C VAL A 119 -8.55 20.15 3.60
N ILE A 120 -8.99 19.02 3.05
CA ILE A 120 -10.02 19.01 2.00
C ILE A 120 -11.43 19.03 2.59
N PHE A 121 -11.64 18.33 3.71
CA PHE A 121 -12.86 18.42 4.53
C PHE A 121 -12.47 18.64 5.99
N PRO A 122 -12.87 19.78 6.60
CA PRO A 122 -12.46 20.13 7.95
C PRO A 122 -13.33 19.44 9.00
N VAL A 123 -12.91 19.57 10.27
CA VAL A 123 -13.68 19.16 11.45
C VAL A 123 -15.10 19.74 11.40
N TYR A 124 -16.08 18.90 11.66
CA TYR A 124 -17.49 19.27 11.69
C TYR A 124 -18.06 19.11 13.10
N ARG A 125 -18.40 20.22 13.75
CA ARG A 125 -19.06 20.21 15.07
C ARG A 125 -20.53 19.80 14.95
N ILE A 126 -20.89 18.71 15.61
CA ILE A 126 -22.24 18.19 15.68
C ILE A 126 -23.10 19.16 16.50
N PRO A 127 -24.34 19.47 16.09
CA PRO A 127 -25.24 20.30 16.89
C PRO A 127 -25.49 19.67 18.27
N ASP A 128 -25.38 20.47 19.32
CA ASP A 128 -25.75 20.03 20.67
C ASP A 128 -27.20 19.56 20.70
N GLY A 129 -27.47 18.48 21.43
CA GLY A 129 -28.78 17.85 21.47
C GLY A 129 -29.00 16.76 20.41
N THR A 130 -28.06 16.58 19.48
CA THR A 130 -28.13 15.49 18.49
C THR A 130 -28.08 14.14 19.20
N THR A 131 -29.00 13.24 18.87
CA THR A 131 -29.03 11.85 19.33
C THR A 131 -28.80 10.91 18.15
N LYS A 132 -28.46 9.65 18.45
CA LYS A 132 -28.26 8.59 17.47
C LYS A 132 -29.17 7.42 17.84
N GLU A 133 -29.84 6.85 16.85
CA GLU A 133 -30.74 5.71 17.08
C GLU A 133 -29.99 4.56 17.75
N GLY A 134 -30.61 3.91 18.75
CA GLY A 134 -29.96 2.85 19.53
C GLY A 134 -28.98 3.32 20.60
N ARG A 135 -28.73 4.63 20.75
CA ARG A 135 -27.90 5.24 21.80
C ARG A 135 -28.75 6.08 22.75
N THR A 136 -28.31 6.20 24.01
CA THR A 136 -28.93 7.11 25.01
C THR A 136 -28.17 8.42 25.17
N ASP A 137 -26.98 8.52 24.58
CA ASP A 137 -26.13 9.69 24.63
C ASP A 137 -26.73 10.85 23.85
N VAL A 138 -26.37 12.06 24.28
CA VAL A 138 -26.77 13.30 23.64
C VAL A 138 -25.51 14.09 23.33
N ALA A 139 -25.34 14.51 22.09
CA ALA A 139 -24.16 15.23 21.65
C ALA A 139 -24.06 16.54 22.43
N LYS A 140 -22.89 16.76 23.03
CA LYS A 140 -22.52 18.01 23.68
C LYS A 140 -21.05 18.29 23.39
N ASP A 141 -20.79 19.37 22.65
CA ASP A 141 -19.43 19.73 22.21
C ASP A 141 -18.71 18.60 21.43
N LEU A 142 -19.48 17.75 20.75
CA LEU A 142 -18.98 16.60 20.01
C LEU A 142 -18.63 16.98 18.56
N ASP A 143 -17.42 16.67 18.14
CA ASP A 143 -17.02 16.77 16.74
C ASP A 143 -17.27 15.44 16.01
N ALA A 144 -17.57 15.51 14.72
CA ALA A 144 -17.70 14.33 13.88
C ALA A 144 -16.35 13.64 13.65
N VAL A 145 -16.42 12.34 13.35
CA VAL A 145 -15.31 11.61 12.70
C VAL A 145 -15.60 11.49 11.21
N MET A 146 -14.57 11.27 10.41
CA MET A 146 -14.75 11.05 8.96
C MET A 146 -14.53 9.58 8.62
N HIS A 147 -15.33 9.05 7.68
CA HIS A 147 -15.14 7.68 7.17
C HIS A 147 -15.51 7.57 5.70
N GLN A 148 -14.59 7.08 4.85
CA GLN A 148 -14.84 6.94 3.42
C GLN A 148 -14.34 5.60 2.87
N ARG A 149 -15.11 5.07 1.90
CA ARG A 149 -14.66 4.01 0.99
C ARG A 149 -14.45 4.49 -0.45
N MET A 150 -14.83 5.73 -0.73
CA MET A 150 -14.74 6.38 -2.04
C MET A 150 -14.44 7.86 -1.81
N GLY A 151 -13.35 8.33 -2.43
CA GLY A 151 -12.86 9.69 -2.28
C GLY A 151 -13.02 10.59 -3.49
N PHE A 152 -13.10 10.00 -4.69
CA PHE A 152 -12.92 10.74 -5.94
C PHE A 152 -13.90 10.33 -7.02
N TYR A 153 -14.32 11.31 -7.84
CA TYR A 153 -15.06 11.08 -9.07
C TYR A 153 -14.65 12.10 -10.14
N VAL A 154 -14.24 11.64 -11.32
CA VAL A 154 -14.06 12.50 -12.49
C VAL A 154 -15.27 12.32 -13.41
N SER A 155 -16.03 13.39 -13.63
CA SER A 155 -17.22 13.33 -14.48
C SER A 155 -16.89 13.21 -15.96
N THR A 156 -17.89 12.83 -16.78
CA THR A 156 -17.76 12.83 -18.25
C THR A 156 -17.42 14.20 -18.84
N LYS A 157 -17.75 15.29 -18.13
CA LYS A 157 -17.38 16.67 -18.47
C LYS A 157 -16.07 17.13 -17.83
N ASN A 158 -15.27 16.20 -17.33
CA ASN A 158 -13.97 16.44 -16.71
C ASN A 158 -14.01 17.36 -15.48
N VAL A 159 -15.10 17.30 -14.70
CA VAL A 159 -15.19 17.95 -13.38
C VAL A 159 -14.67 16.97 -12.34
N PHE A 160 -13.67 17.39 -11.55
CA PHE A 160 -13.06 16.55 -10.54
C PHE A 160 -13.67 16.79 -9.17
N LEU A 161 -14.44 15.81 -8.70
CA LEU A 161 -15.09 15.83 -7.39
C LEU A 161 -14.25 15.06 -6.37
N VAL A 162 -14.16 15.62 -5.16
CA VAL A 162 -13.67 14.94 -3.96
C VAL A 162 -14.82 14.80 -2.99
N LEU A 163 -14.86 13.69 -2.26
CA LEU A 163 -15.96 13.31 -1.39
C LEU A 163 -15.45 12.93 0.00
N GLY A 164 -16.28 13.20 1.00
CA GLY A 164 -16.07 12.82 2.39
C GLY A 164 -17.39 12.42 3.05
N PHE A 165 -17.37 11.76 4.19
CA PHE A 165 -18.59 11.50 4.96
C PHE A 165 -18.37 11.84 6.42
N TYR A 166 -19.31 12.59 6.99
CA TYR A 166 -19.30 12.97 8.39
C TYR A 166 -20.15 12.00 9.20
N ALA A 167 -19.48 11.27 10.09
CA ALA A 167 -20.07 10.27 10.96
C ALA A 167 -20.18 10.75 12.41
N ILE A 168 -21.01 10.07 13.19
CA ILE A 168 -21.19 10.32 14.62
C ILE A 168 -20.63 9.12 15.38
N SER A 169 -19.67 9.42 16.26
CA SER A 169 -19.09 8.47 17.19
C SER A 169 -19.12 9.11 18.59
N PHE A 170 -19.93 8.57 19.50
CA PHE A 170 -20.03 9.07 20.87
C PHE A 170 -18.85 8.62 21.75
N ASP A 171 -18.25 7.48 21.43
CA ASP A 171 -17.13 6.91 22.17
C ASP A 171 -16.30 6.00 21.27
N ALA A 172 -15.17 5.52 21.76
CA ALA A 172 -14.21 4.71 20.99
C ALA A 172 -14.76 3.37 20.45
N LYS A 173 -15.93 2.91 20.90
CA LYS A 173 -16.60 1.68 20.45
C LYS A 173 -17.82 1.94 19.58
N ASP A 174 -18.24 3.20 19.43
CA ASP A 174 -19.35 3.56 18.57
C ASP A 174 -18.97 3.43 17.09
N ASP A 175 -19.85 2.82 16.30
CA ASP A 175 -19.58 2.52 14.89
C ASP A 175 -19.89 3.76 14.03
N PRO A 176 -18.89 4.39 13.38
CA PRO A 176 -19.11 5.58 12.55
C PRO A 176 -19.81 5.26 11.22
N ASN A 177 -19.91 3.99 10.83
CA ASN A 177 -20.52 3.53 9.58
C ASN A 177 -21.68 2.57 9.85
N ASP A 178 -22.51 2.91 10.84
CA ASP A 178 -23.71 2.18 11.21
C ASP A 178 -24.99 2.60 10.45
N GLY A 179 -24.88 3.63 9.59
CA GLY A 179 -26.00 4.20 8.82
C GLY A 179 -26.67 5.40 9.49
N HIS A 180 -26.22 5.80 10.69
CA HIS A 180 -26.80 6.91 11.46
C HIS A 180 -25.88 8.15 11.55
N GLY A 181 -24.90 8.25 10.65
CA GLY A 181 -24.08 9.45 10.47
C GLY A 181 -24.85 10.64 9.88
N ILE A 182 -24.16 11.75 9.58
CA ILE A 182 -24.78 13.01 9.14
C ILE A 182 -25.08 12.97 7.64
N GLY A 183 -24.06 12.69 6.83
CA GLY A 183 -24.18 12.73 5.38
C GLY A 183 -22.84 12.84 4.66
N ARG A 184 -22.92 12.64 3.34
CA ARG A 184 -21.79 12.68 2.43
C ARG A 184 -21.58 14.10 1.91
N ALA A 185 -20.38 14.62 2.10
CA ALA A 185 -19.92 15.90 1.59
C ALA A 185 -19.22 15.72 0.23
N VAL A 186 -19.23 16.78 -0.58
CA VAL A 186 -18.59 16.86 -1.88
C VAL A 186 -18.07 18.27 -2.13
N ARG A 187 -16.97 18.39 -2.86
CA ARG A 187 -16.50 19.65 -3.45
C ARG A 187 -15.69 19.39 -4.71
N GLU A 188 -15.52 20.43 -5.52
CA GLU A 188 -14.70 20.39 -6.74
C GLU A 188 -13.24 20.74 -6.43
N ILE A 189 -12.29 20.02 -7.04
CA ILE A 189 -10.92 20.52 -7.26
C ILE A 189 -10.85 21.07 -8.68
N GLN A 190 -10.44 22.34 -8.79
CA GLN A 190 -10.28 23.03 -10.07
C GLN A 190 -8.89 22.79 -10.65
N ALA A 191 -8.73 23.06 -11.95
CA ALA A 191 -7.48 22.81 -12.68
C ALA A 191 -6.27 23.57 -12.12
N ASP A 192 -6.50 24.72 -11.48
CA ASP A 192 -5.48 25.53 -10.79
C ASP A 192 -5.17 25.03 -9.37
N GLY A 193 -5.82 23.96 -8.93
CA GLY A 193 -5.67 23.36 -7.60
C GLY A 193 -6.55 23.98 -6.51
N LYS A 194 -7.35 25.01 -6.81
CA LYS A 194 -8.28 25.59 -5.82
C LYS A 194 -9.48 24.68 -5.59
N TYR A 195 -10.03 24.78 -4.39
CA TYR A 195 -11.21 24.01 -4.02
C TYR A 195 -12.48 24.88 -4.12
N GLY A 196 -13.52 24.34 -4.76
CA GLY A 196 -14.86 24.90 -4.67
C GLY A 196 -15.44 24.78 -3.26
N PRO A 197 -16.58 25.43 -2.94
CA PRO A 197 -17.22 25.30 -1.63
C PRO A 197 -17.60 23.85 -1.30
N ILE A 198 -17.73 23.54 0.00
CA ILE A 198 -18.23 22.23 0.46
C ILE A 198 -19.76 22.23 0.39
N TYR A 199 -20.31 21.13 -0.12
CA TYR A 199 -21.74 20.85 -0.15
C TYR A 199 -22.01 19.46 0.41
N PHE A 200 -23.22 19.21 0.92
CA PHE A 200 -23.71 17.84 1.06
C PHE A 200 -24.26 17.34 -0.29
N ILE A 201 -23.86 16.15 -0.70
CA ILE A 201 -24.41 15.47 -1.89
C ILE A 201 -25.55 14.52 -1.52
N HIS A 202 -25.49 13.96 -0.31
CA HIS A 202 -26.45 12.98 0.19
C HIS A 202 -26.53 13.04 1.71
N TYR A 203 -27.74 12.99 2.26
CA TYR A 203 -27.98 13.02 3.71
C TYR A 203 -28.45 11.65 4.19
N ASN A 204 -28.04 11.27 5.40
CA ASN A 204 -28.67 10.16 6.09
C ASN A 204 -29.99 10.62 6.74
N PRO A 205 -30.91 9.70 7.11
CA PRO A 205 -32.18 10.03 7.74
C PRO A 205 -32.01 10.94 8.95
N GLY A 206 -32.91 11.93 9.08
CA GLY A 206 -32.86 12.94 10.15
C GLY A 206 -32.04 14.19 9.82
N TYR A 207 -31.25 14.18 8.75
CA TYR A 207 -30.45 15.34 8.32
C TYR A 207 -30.98 15.99 7.05
N SER A 208 -30.78 17.30 6.95
CA SER A 208 -31.18 18.13 5.81
C SER A 208 -30.43 19.46 5.81
N GLU A 209 -30.68 20.32 4.83
CA GLU A 209 -30.17 21.71 4.83
C GLU A 209 -30.59 22.52 6.07
N LYS A 210 -31.67 22.13 6.77
CA LYS A 210 -32.19 22.88 7.92
C LYS A 210 -31.37 22.69 9.21
N ASN A 211 -30.65 21.58 9.32
CA ASN A 211 -29.92 21.20 10.54
C ASN A 211 -28.45 20.80 10.25
N THR A 212 -27.94 21.18 9.08
CA THR A 212 -26.53 20.97 8.72
C THR A 212 -25.88 22.28 8.27
N ARG A 213 -24.54 22.34 8.34
CA ARG A 213 -23.77 23.58 8.15
C ARG A 213 -23.42 23.90 6.69
N TYR A 214 -23.43 22.89 5.83
CA TYR A 214 -23.12 23.05 4.42
C TYR A 214 -24.41 22.97 3.59
N PRO A 215 -24.53 23.78 2.52
CA PRO A 215 -25.68 23.72 1.64
C PRO A 215 -25.73 22.40 0.86
N TYR A 216 -26.90 22.05 0.33
CA TYR A 216 -27.03 20.91 -0.57
C TYR A 216 -26.42 21.24 -1.94
N TYR A 217 -25.84 20.25 -2.62
CA TYR A 217 -25.03 20.46 -3.83
C TYR A 217 -25.78 21.21 -4.94
N THR A 218 -27.11 21.07 -5.02
CA THR A 218 -27.95 21.77 -6.01
C THR A 218 -27.98 23.29 -5.83
N LYS A 219 -27.51 23.82 -4.69
CA LYS A 219 -27.39 25.27 -4.44
C LYS A 219 -26.12 25.87 -5.04
N SER A 220 -25.20 25.06 -5.56
CA SER A 220 -24.01 25.57 -6.24
C SER A 220 -24.38 26.42 -7.45
N LYS A 221 -23.64 27.53 -7.64
CA LYS A 221 -23.77 28.39 -8.83
C LYS A 221 -23.11 27.76 -10.07
N SER A 222 -22.24 26.76 -9.88
CA SER A 222 -21.59 26.05 -10.98
C SER A 222 -22.53 24.96 -11.51
N LYS A 223 -23.10 25.19 -12.71
CA LYS A 223 -23.95 24.20 -13.39
C LYS A 223 -23.19 22.91 -13.68
N ALA A 224 -21.92 23.01 -14.08
CA ALA A 224 -21.06 21.87 -14.36
C ALA A 224 -20.85 20.99 -13.11
N PHE A 225 -20.63 21.61 -11.95
CA PHE A 225 -20.52 20.90 -10.68
C PHE A 225 -21.82 20.17 -10.30
N VAL A 226 -22.98 20.83 -10.45
CA VAL A 226 -24.29 20.22 -10.15
C VAL A 226 -24.55 19.03 -11.08
N GLU A 227 -24.22 19.16 -12.36
CA GLU A 227 -24.32 18.06 -13.33
C GLU A 227 -23.39 16.91 -12.99
N ALA A 228 -22.14 17.17 -12.61
CA ALA A 228 -21.19 16.15 -12.18
C ALA A 228 -21.67 15.37 -10.94
N CYS A 229 -22.27 16.08 -9.96
CA CYS A 229 -22.86 15.43 -8.79
C CYS A 229 -24.06 14.56 -9.16
N LYS A 230 -24.94 15.02 -10.06
CA LYS A 230 -26.07 14.21 -10.56
C LYS A 230 -25.58 12.97 -11.31
N GLU A 231 -24.57 13.12 -12.15
CA GLU A 231 -23.95 12.03 -12.89
C GLU A 231 -23.42 10.94 -11.94
N LEU A 232 -22.64 11.34 -10.93
CA LEU A 232 -22.17 10.46 -9.86
C LEU A 232 -23.32 9.73 -9.14
N LEU A 233 -24.40 10.42 -8.76
CA LEU A 233 -25.55 9.82 -8.08
C LEU A 233 -26.29 8.78 -8.94
N THR A 234 -26.16 8.85 -10.26
CA THR A 234 -26.72 7.85 -11.18
C THR A 234 -25.78 6.67 -11.46
N ASN A 235 -24.50 6.79 -11.12
CA ASN A 235 -23.50 5.76 -11.35
C ASN A 235 -23.55 4.70 -10.24
N LYS A 236 -24.19 3.57 -10.53
CA LYS A 236 -24.41 2.48 -9.56
C LYS A 236 -23.14 1.86 -9.01
N LEU A 237 -22.05 1.81 -9.77
CA LEU A 237 -20.79 1.29 -9.28
C LEU A 237 -20.11 2.26 -8.30
N MET A 238 -20.26 3.55 -8.52
CA MET A 238 -19.73 4.56 -7.61
C MET A 238 -20.58 4.68 -6.34
N THR A 239 -21.91 4.71 -6.44
CA THR A 239 -22.78 4.75 -5.26
C THR A 239 -22.74 3.45 -4.46
N GLN A 240 -22.46 2.29 -5.07
CA GLN A 240 -22.28 1.03 -4.33
C GLN A 240 -21.12 1.10 -3.31
N GLN A 241 -20.12 1.96 -3.53
CA GLN A 241 -19.04 2.18 -2.57
C GLN A 241 -19.51 2.90 -1.29
N TRP A 242 -20.71 3.49 -1.29
CA TRP A 242 -21.26 4.25 -0.14
C TRP A 242 -22.02 3.38 0.85
N ASN A 243 -22.18 2.09 0.56
CA ASN A 243 -23.04 1.14 1.28
C ASN A 243 -22.82 1.12 2.80
N GLU A 244 -21.58 1.30 3.26
CA GLU A 244 -21.27 1.22 4.69
C GLU A 244 -21.83 2.41 5.47
N GLU A 245 -21.66 3.62 4.93
CA GLU A 245 -22.04 4.84 5.64
C GLU A 245 -23.49 5.25 5.38
N ALA A 246 -24.05 4.82 4.24
CA ALA A 246 -25.43 5.09 3.86
C ALA A 246 -26.44 4.40 4.79
N ASP A 247 -27.67 4.92 4.78
CA ASP A 247 -28.81 4.25 5.39
C ASP A 247 -28.98 2.82 4.85
N ARG A 248 -29.41 1.90 5.71
CA ARG A 248 -29.53 0.47 5.36
C ARG A 248 -30.58 0.17 4.29
N LYS A 249 -31.42 1.15 3.94
CA LYS A 249 -32.45 1.06 2.91
C LYS A 249 -32.26 2.12 1.83
N ASP A 250 -31.06 2.70 1.73
CA ASP A 250 -30.78 3.78 0.79
C ASP A 250 -30.94 3.30 -0.67
N PRO A 251 -31.88 3.87 -1.46
CA PRO A 251 -32.15 3.42 -2.82
C PRO A 251 -31.00 3.69 -3.80
N LEU A 252 -29.98 4.47 -3.42
CA LEU A 252 -28.76 4.64 -4.22
C LEU A 252 -27.89 3.38 -4.23
N ILE A 253 -28.00 2.54 -3.19
CA ILE A 253 -27.21 1.32 -3.03
C ILE A 253 -27.93 0.13 -3.70
N THR A 254 -27.28 -0.51 -4.66
CA THR A 254 -27.87 -1.65 -5.37
C THR A 254 -27.88 -2.91 -4.51
N LEU A 255 -26.71 -3.29 -3.99
CA LEU A 255 -26.53 -4.45 -3.12
C LEU A 255 -26.48 -3.99 -1.67
N GLN A 256 -27.61 -4.11 -0.97
CA GLN A 256 -27.85 -3.61 0.40
C GLN A 256 -27.14 -4.44 1.48
N LYS A 257 -26.72 -5.66 1.16
CA LYS A 257 -25.96 -6.49 2.09
C LYS A 257 -24.66 -5.77 2.43
N GLN A 258 -24.32 -5.71 3.71
CA GLN A 258 -23.29 -4.83 4.28
C GLN A 258 -21.85 -5.32 4.03
N TYR A 259 -21.53 -5.66 2.79
CA TYR A 259 -20.18 -5.93 2.32
C TYR A 259 -19.35 -4.65 2.32
N LYS A 260 -18.06 -4.80 2.63
CA LYS A 260 -17.19 -3.69 3.03
C LYS A 260 -16.14 -3.38 1.95
N ALA A 261 -15.91 -2.09 1.69
CA ALA A 261 -14.88 -1.54 0.81
C ALA A 261 -14.95 -2.05 -0.63
N PHE A 262 -16.11 -1.85 -1.27
CA PHE A 262 -16.31 -2.21 -2.68
C PHE A 262 -15.22 -1.61 -3.59
N SER A 263 -14.70 -2.42 -4.50
CA SER A 263 -13.94 -2.02 -5.69
C SER A 263 -14.43 -2.84 -6.87
N TYR A 264 -14.17 -2.38 -8.09
CA TYR A 264 -14.59 -3.10 -9.27
C TYR A 264 -13.63 -2.91 -10.45
N TYR A 265 -13.80 -3.77 -11.45
CA TYR A 265 -13.23 -3.57 -12.78
C TYR A 265 -14.09 -4.26 -13.83
N HIS A 266 -13.98 -3.81 -15.08
CA HIS A 266 -14.65 -4.43 -16.22
C HIS A 266 -13.81 -5.55 -16.83
N LEU A 267 -14.44 -6.70 -17.06
CA LEU A 267 -13.90 -7.81 -17.85
C LEU A 267 -13.93 -7.49 -19.35
N PRO A 268 -13.18 -8.23 -20.19
CA PRO A 268 -13.18 -8.00 -21.64
C PRO A 268 -14.55 -8.15 -22.31
N ASP A 269 -15.45 -8.95 -21.70
CA ASP A 269 -16.82 -9.17 -22.16
C ASP A 269 -17.83 -8.15 -21.63
N GLY A 270 -17.38 -7.14 -20.89
CA GLY A 270 -18.21 -6.06 -20.32
C GLY A 270 -18.90 -6.40 -19.01
N ARG A 271 -18.78 -7.63 -18.49
CA ARG A 271 -19.20 -7.95 -17.11
C ARG A 271 -18.34 -7.17 -16.11
N VAL A 272 -18.91 -6.90 -14.93
CA VAL A 272 -18.22 -6.18 -13.85
C VAL A 272 -17.93 -7.14 -12.71
N VAL A 273 -16.66 -7.24 -12.35
CA VAL A 273 -16.25 -7.93 -11.12
C VAL A 273 -16.38 -6.95 -9.97
N GLY A 274 -17.06 -7.38 -8.90
CA GLY A 274 -17.05 -6.71 -7.61
C GLY A 274 -16.09 -7.41 -6.64
N LEU A 275 -15.34 -6.63 -5.88
CA LEU A 275 -14.46 -7.10 -4.81
C LEU A 275 -14.71 -6.31 -3.53
N TRP A 276 -14.71 -7.01 -2.40
CA TRP A 276 -14.86 -6.44 -1.05
C TRP A 276 -13.81 -7.06 -0.11
N LYS A 277 -13.73 -6.56 1.13
CA LYS A 277 -12.94 -7.20 2.21
C LYS A 277 -13.20 -8.71 2.27
N ASN A 278 -12.23 -9.46 2.81
CA ASN A 278 -12.25 -10.92 2.87
C ASN A 278 -12.18 -11.61 1.49
N ALA A 279 -11.70 -10.88 0.48
CA ALA A 279 -11.79 -11.24 -0.93
C ALA A 279 -13.19 -11.75 -1.33
N LEU A 280 -14.25 -11.17 -0.75
CA LEU A 280 -15.60 -11.46 -1.23
C LEU A 280 -15.73 -10.91 -2.65
N THR A 281 -16.39 -11.67 -3.51
CA THR A 281 -16.57 -11.34 -4.92
C THR A 281 -17.96 -11.75 -5.43
N ALA A 282 -18.43 -10.99 -6.41
CA ALA A 282 -19.61 -11.26 -7.20
C ALA A 282 -19.41 -10.65 -8.59
N ILE A 283 -20.23 -11.05 -9.57
CA ILE A 283 -20.19 -10.49 -10.92
C ILE A 283 -21.55 -9.88 -11.27
N SER A 284 -21.53 -8.65 -11.76
CA SER A 284 -22.69 -8.00 -12.37
C SER A 284 -22.60 -8.08 -13.90
N THR A 285 -23.74 -8.29 -14.55
CA THR A 285 -23.87 -8.38 -16.01
C THR A 285 -24.55 -7.15 -16.62
N ASP A 286 -24.91 -6.17 -15.80
CA ASP A 286 -25.69 -4.98 -16.19
C ASP A 286 -25.10 -3.67 -15.65
N ASN A 287 -23.76 -3.64 -15.49
CA ASN A 287 -23.00 -2.49 -15.01
C ASN A 287 -23.37 -2.05 -13.58
N GLY A 288 -23.54 -3.00 -12.67
CA GLY A 288 -23.84 -2.77 -11.26
C GLY A 288 -25.29 -2.38 -10.96
N LYS A 289 -26.20 -2.48 -11.94
CA LYS A 289 -27.64 -2.25 -11.71
C LYS A 289 -28.29 -3.40 -10.94
N SER A 290 -27.74 -4.60 -11.04
CA SER A 290 -28.05 -5.75 -10.21
C SER A 290 -26.78 -6.57 -9.92
N TRP A 291 -26.84 -7.31 -8.82
CA TRP A 291 -25.81 -8.25 -8.37
C TRP A 291 -26.49 -9.56 -7.94
N PRO A 292 -25.77 -10.69 -7.96
CA PRO A 292 -26.19 -11.88 -7.26
C PRO A 292 -26.54 -11.56 -5.79
N GLU A 293 -27.50 -12.30 -5.22
CA GLU A 293 -27.98 -12.08 -3.86
C GLU A 293 -26.85 -12.09 -2.81
N SER A 294 -25.80 -12.87 -3.05
CA SER A 294 -24.63 -12.95 -2.18
C SER A 294 -23.32 -12.90 -2.97
N ALA A 295 -22.36 -12.19 -2.40
CA ALA A 295 -20.94 -12.33 -2.70
C ALA A 295 -20.32 -13.44 -1.83
N PHE A 296 -19.35 -14.15 -2.39
CA PHE A 296 -18.66 -15.27 -1.75
C PHE A 296 -17.15 -15.03 -1.74
N ARG A 297 -16.42 -15.67 -0.82
CA ARG A 297 -14.94 -15.58 -0.83
C ARG A 297 -14.42 -16.13 -2.15
N ALA A 298 -13.60 -15.36 -2.85
CA ALA A 298 -12.92 -15.76 -4.07
C ALA A 298 -12.08 -17.02 -3.77
N PRO A 299 -12.33 -18.17 -4.43
CA PRO A 299 -11.62 -19.41 -4.12
C PRO A 299 -10.10 -19.24 -4.22
N GLY A 300 -9.36 -19.81 -3.27
CA GLY A 300 -7.90 -19.78 -3.23
C GLY A 300 -7.28 -18.47 -2.73
N PHE A 301 -7.99 -17.34 -2.75
CA PHE A 301 -7.47 -16.10 -2.18
C PHE A 301 -7.38 -16.21 -0.66
N VAL A 302 -6.17 -16.03 -0.12
CA VAL A 302 -5.97 -15.76 1.31
C VAL A 302 -6.11 -14.25 1.49
N ASN A 303 -7.16 -13.78 2.18
CA ASN A 303 -7.34 -12.37 2.49
C ASN A 303 -8.33 -12.21 3.64
N SER A 304 -8.10 -11.17 4.44
CA SER A 304 -8.88 -10.87 5.63
C SER A 304 -9.45 -9.44 5.58
N ASN A 305 -9.43 -8.73 6.71
CA ASN A 305 -10.15 -7.46 6.90
C ASN A 305 -9.46 -6.19 6.36
N ALA A 306 -8.26 -6.31 5.77
CA ALA A 306 -7.42 -5.17 5.38
C ALA A 306 -7.59 -4.68 3.92
N LYS A 307 -8.73 -5.01 3.30
CA LYS A 307 -9.10 -4.78 1.89
C LYS A 307 -8.34 -5.68 0.90
N ILE A 308 -8.88 -5.71 -0.31
CA ILE A 308 -8.27 -6.16 -1.55
C ILE A 308 -8.62 -5.11 -2.61
N TRP A 309 -7.67 -4.77 -3.46
CA TRP A 309 -7.85 -3.89 -4.60
C TRP A 309 -7.69 -4.71 -5.88
N GLY A 310 -8.55 -4.52 -6.87
CA GLY A 310 -8.39 -5.13 -8.19
C GLY A 310 -8.60 -4.11 -9.29
N GLN A 311 -7.81 -4.18 -10.37
CA GLN A 311 -8.00 -3.34 -11.54
C GLN A 311 -7.42 -3.95 -12.81
N LYS A 312 -7.84 -3.41 -13.95
CA LYS A 312 -7.17 -3.61 -15.24
C LYS A 312 -5.85 -2.82 -15.29
N THR A 313 -4.81 -3.43 -15.85
CA THR A 313 -3.48 -2.82 -16.03
C THR A 313 -3.33 -2.23 -17.45
N SER A 314 -2.33 -1.37 -17.64
CA SER A 314 -2.11 -0.63 -18.89
C SER A 314 -1.74 -1.53 -20.08
N ASP A 315 -1.20 -2.72 -19.83
CA ASP A 315 -0.93 -3.78 -20.80
C ASP A 315 -2.16 -4.64 -21.14
N GLY A 316 -3.34 -4.34 -20.58
CA GLY A 316 -4.60 -5.02 -20.85
C GLY A 316 -4.86 -6.25 -19.98
N ASN A 317 -3.93 -6.63 -19.10
CA ASN A 317 -4.11 -7.67 -18.09
C ASN A 317 -4.85 -7.11 -16.85
N TYR A 318 -4.86 -7.88 -15.77
CA TYR A 318 -5.49 -7.54 -14.50
C TYR A 318 -4.55 -7.84 -13.34
N ALA A 319 -4.68 -7.06 -12.28
CA ALA A 319 -3.93 -7.25 -11.04
C ALA A 319 -4.85 -7.11 -9.83
N THR A 320 -4.59 -7.89 -8.79
CA THR A 320 -5.10 -7.64 -7.44
C THR A 320 -3.95 -7.35 -6.50
N VAL A 321 -4.10 -6.33 -5.65
CA VAL A 321 -3.13 -5.98 -4.60
C VAL A 321 -3.83 -6.09 -3.26
N TYR A 322 -3.23 -6.81 -2.31
CA TYR A 322 -3.86 -7.16 -1.03
C TYR A 322 -2.85 -7.67 -0.01
N ASN A 323 -3.29 -7.82 1.25
CA ASN A 323 -2.58 -8.61 2.24
C ASN A 323 -2.98 -10.08 2.08
N PRO A 324 -2.08 -10.97 1.63
CA PRO A 324 -2.37 -12.38 1.39
C PRO A 324 -2.33 -13.21 2.69
N SER A 325 -2.88 -12.67 3.79
CA SER A 325 -2.68 -13.15 5.16
C SER A 325 -3.88 -12.77 6.04
N GLU A 326 -4.00 -13.41 7.20
CA GLU A 326 -4.87 -12.95 8.30
C GLU A 326 -4.26 -11.75 9.05
N TYR A 327 -2.96 -11.57 8.93
CA TYR A 327 -2.24 -10.38 9.36
C TYR A 327 -2.21 -9.34 8.25
N ARG A 328 -1.94 -8.07 8.58
CA ARG A 328 -1.90 -6.98 7.59
C ARG A 328 -0.52 -6.80 6.94
N TRP A 329 0.18 -7.92 6.71
CA TRP A 329 1.44 -7.98 5.98
C TRP A 329 1.62 -9.34 5.27
N PRO A 330 2.46 -9.40 4.22
CA PRO A 330 2.97 -8.26 3.44
C PRO A 330 1.85 -7.56 2.65
N LEU A 331 2.19 -6.51 1.90
CA LEU A 331 1.39 -6.09 0.75
C LEU A 331 1.91 -6.81 -0.50
N ALA A 332 1.04 -7.55 -1.18
CA ALA A 332 1.38 -8.41 -2.31
C ALA A 332 0.49 -8.14 -3.53
N ILE A 333 0.93 -8.63 -4.68
CA ILE A 333 0.23 -8.54 -5.96
C ILE A 333 0.09 -9.91 -6.62
N SER A 334 -1.09 -10.17 -7.19
CA SER A 334 -1.40 -11.31 -8.03
C SER A 334 -1.90 -10.83 -9.39
N THR A 335 -1.49 -11.47 -10.48
CA THR A 335 -1.84 -11.08 -11.85
C THR A 335 -2.76 -12.10 -12.54
N SER A 336 -3.54 -11.61 -13.50
CA SER A 336 -4.47 -12.40 -14.31
C SER A 336 -4.53 -11.87 -15.74
N LYS A 337 -4.64 -12.76 -16.72
CA LYS A 337 -4.83 -12.39 -18.13
C LYS A 337 -6.28 -12.09 -18.49
N ASN A 338 -7.24 -12.69 -17.77
CA ASN A 338 -8.66 -12.60 -18.09
C ASN A 338 -9.47 -11.86 -17.01
N GLY A 339 -8.86 -11.50 -15.88
CA GLY A 339 -9.53 -10.84 -14.76
C GLY A 339 -10.32 -11.80 -13.88
N LEU A 340 -10.13 -13.11 -14.01
CA LEU A 340 -10.83 -14.13 -13.22
C LEU A 340 -9.85 -15.12 -12.59
N ASP A 341 -8.93 -15.66 -13.39
CA ASP A 341 -7.94 -16.64 -12.92
C ASP A 341 -6.63 -15.93 -12.59
N TYR A 342 -6.32 -15.80 -11.30
CA TYR A 342 -5.09 -15.21 -10.79
C TYR A 342 -4.06 -16.31 -10.49
N THR A 343 -2.88 -16.23 -11.09
CA THR A 343 -1.98 -17.39 -11.20
C THR A 343 -0.65 -17.26 -10.45
N ASP A 344 -0.30 -16.07 -9.98
CA ASP A 344 0.93 -15.78 -9.25
C ASP A 344 0.67 -14.93 -8.00
N LEU A 345 1.66 -14.84 -7.12
CA LEU A 345 1.64 -13.99 -5.94
C LEU A 345 3.06 -13.49 -5.66
N SER A 346 3.26 -12.18 -5.66
CA SER A 346 4.56 -11.52 -5.58
C SER A 346 4.54 -10.34 -4.61
N LEU A 347 5.71 -9.92 -4.10
CA LEU A 347 5.82 -8.87 -3.09
C LEU A 347 5.76 -7.46 -3.72
N VAL A 348 4.97 -6.57 -3.11
CA VAL A 348 4.98 -5.12 -3.36
C VAL A 348 5.73 -4.40 -2.23
N ASN A 349 5.28 -4.59 -0.99
CA ASN A 349 5.91 -4.03 0.19
C ASN A 349 5.96 -5.09 1.32
N GLY A 350 7.18 -5.39 1.78
CA GLY A 350 7.44 -6.34 2.86
C GLY A 350 8.04 -5.70 4.10
N GLU A 351 8.06 -4.37 4.18
CA GLU A 351 8.55 -3.63 5.33
C GLU A 351 7.40 -3.24 6.26
N ILE A 352 7.70 -3.23 7.56
CA ILE A 352 6.79 -2.73 8.59
C ILE A 352 7.59 -1.76 9.46
N SER A 353 7.30 -0.47 9.34
CA SER A 353 7.77 0.53 10.31
C SER A 353 7.18 0.17 11.68
N PRO A 354 7.90 0.38 12.80
CA PRO A 354 7.29 0.35 14.12
C PRO A 354 6.14 1.36 14.19
N MET A 355 5.04 0.99 14.86
CA MET A 355 3.98 1.95 15.17
C MET A 355 4.51 2.90 16.25
N ARG A 356 4.73 4.17 15.89
CA ARG A 356 5.36 5.12 16.82
C ARG A 356 4.37 5.61 17.86
N TYR A 357 3.10 5.72 17.50
CA TYR A 357 2.05 6.21 18.37
C TYR A 357 0.94 5.18 18.55
N GLY A 358 0.65 4.81 19.80
CA GLY A 358 -0.46 3.93 20.13
C GLY A 358 -1.81 4.61 19.87
N GLY A 359 -2.86 3.82 19.63
CA GLY A 359 -4.19 4.37 19.36
C GLY A 359 -5.26 3.31 19.10
N ASN A 360 -6.51 3.67 19.37
CA ASN A 360 -7.67 2.79 19.21
C ASN A 360 -7.70 2.16 17.80
N TYR A 361 -7.83 0.83 17.76
CA TYR A 361 -7.86 0.00 16.54
C TYR A 361 -6.73 0.23 15.53
N LYS A 362 -5.63 0.88 15.91
CA LYS A 362 -4.40 0.86 15.13
C LYS A 362 -3.81 -0.54 15.17
N SER A 363 -3.37 -1.02 14.01
CA SER A 363 -2.87 -2.40 13.83
C SER A 363 -1.71 -2.36 12.86
N TYR A 364 -0.75 -3.27 12.99
CA TYR A 364 0.51 -3.19 12.28
C TYR A 364 0.42 -3.54 10.79
N GLY A 365 1.34 -2.99 10.00
CA GLY A 365 1.62 -3.38 8.61
C GLY A 365 1.01 -2.47 7.54
N PRO A 366 1.43 -2.65 6.27
CA PRO A 366 0.90 -1.93 5.11
C PRO A 366 -0.50 -2.46 4.77
N GLN A 367 -1.50 -1.58 4.76
CA GLN A 367 -2.90 -2.01 4.78
C GLN A 367 -3.86 -1.02 4.15
N TYR A 368 -5.08 -1.49 3.88
CA TYR A 368 -6.17 -0.70 3.27
C TYR A 368 -5.82 -0.20 1.88
N VAL A 369 -5.16 -1.06 1.10
CA VAL A 369 -4.77 -0.76 -0.27
C VAL A 369 -5.95 -0.29 -1.13
N ARG A 370 -5.69 0.73 -1.94
CA ARG A 370 -6.60 1.31 -2.91
C ARG A 370 -5.81 1.80 -4.13
N GLY A 371 -6.37 1.69 -5.32
CA GLY A 371 -5.78 2.27 -6.54
C GLY A 371 -6.68 3.33 -7.14
N ILE A 372 -6.50 3.57 -8.44
CA ILE A 372 -7.28 4.53 -9.21
C ILE A 372 -8.47 3.78 -9.83
N GLU A 373 -9.68 4.12 -9.37
CA GLU A 373 -10.93 3.59 -9.94
C GLU A 373 -11.07 3.92 -11.43
N GLU A 374 -11.76 3.04 -12.15
CA GLU A 374 -12.04 3.27 -13.57
C GLU A 374 -12.77 4.60 -13.78
N GLY A 375 -12.28 5.42 -14.71
CA GLY A 375 -12.79 6.78 -14.94
C GLY A 375 -12.07 7.88 -14.13
N ASN A 376 -11.42 7.55 -13.01
CA ASN A 376 -10.72 8.53 -12.16
C ASN A 376 -9.27 8.82 -12.59
N GLY A 377 -8.94 8.53 -13.84
CA GLY A 377 -7.64 8.84 -14.43
C GLY A 377 -6.80 7.65 -14.83
N LYS A 378 -5.78 7.92 -15.66
CA LYS A 378 -4.74 6.97 -16.06
C LYS A 378 -3.38 7.66 -15.95
N PRO A 379 -2.49 7.22 -15.05
CA PRO A 379 -1.14 7.74 -14.96
C PRO A 379 -0.40 7.63 -16.29
N ALA A 380 0.31 8.70 -16.67
CA ALA A 380 0.99 8.79 -17.97
C ALA A 380 2.16 7.80 -18.13
N ASP A 381 2.74 7.33 -17.02
CA ASP A 381 3.85 6.37 -17.01
C ASP A 381 3.40 4.91 -17.23
N GLY A 382 2.08 4.66 -17.28
CA GLY A 382 1.51 3.34 -17.48
C GLY A 382 1.71 2.39 -16.31
N LYS A 383 2.30 2.82 -15.19
CA LYS A 383 2.49 1.97 -14.00
C LYS A 383 1.15 1.73 -13.30
N LEU A 384 1.09 0.63 -12.57
CA LEU A 384 0.06 0.43 -11.56
C LEU A 384 0.45 1.23 -10.31
N TRP A 385 -0.37 2.21 -9.95
CA TRP A 385 -0.19 2.99 -8.73
C TRP A 385 -1.24 2.62 -7.69
N VAL A 386 -0.78 2.33 -6.47
CA VAL A 386 -1.63 2.04 -5.32
C VAL A 386 -1.22 2.88 -4.11
N THR A 387 -2.18 3.20 -3.26
CA THR A 387 -1.96 3.86 -1.96
C THR A 387 -2.43 2.95 -0.83
N TYR A 388 -1.81 3.09 0.33
CA TYR A 388 -2.12 2.35 1.56
C TYR A 388 -1.58 3.13 2.76
N SER A 389 -2.04 2.78 3.95
CA SER A 389 -1.42 3.28 5.18
C SER A 389 -0.47 2.24 5.75
N MET A 390 0.58 2.67 6.45
CA MET A 390 1.38 1.84 7.35
C MET A 390 0.89 2.06 8.78
N ASN A 391 0.51 1.00 9.48
CA ASN A 391 0.08 1.04 10.89
C ASN A 391 -1.16 1.92 11.21
N LYS A 392 -1.89 2.37 10.18
CA LYS A 392 -2.88 3.46 10.28
C LYS A 392 -2.28 4.76 10.86
N GLU A 393 -1.01 5.03 10.55
CA GLU A 393 -0.22 6.14 11.08
C GLU A 393 0.41 6.96 9.96
N ASP A 394 1.06 6.29 8.99
CA ASP A 394 1.74 6.91 7.86
C ASP A 394 1.03 6.58 6.55
N ILE A 395 1.10 7.47 5.56
CA ILE A 395 0.50 7.26 4.24
C ILE A 395 1.57 7.02 3.18
N TRP A 396 1.34 6.01 2.37
CA TRP A 396 2.29 5.51 1.37
C TRP A 396 1.64 5.36 0.01
N VAL A 397 2.49 5.37 -1.02
CA VAL A 397 2.16 4.93 -2.36
C VAL A 397 3.20 3.92 -2.86
N SER A 398 2.77 3.02 -3.75
CA SER A 398 3.69 2.19 -4.53
C SER A 398 3.47 2.40 -6.02
N GLY A 399 4.55 2.67 -6.75
CA GLY A 399 4.59 2.59 -8.20
C GLY A 399 5.07 1.19 -8.61
N ILE A 400 4.22 0.43 -9.30
CA ILE A 400 4.48 -0.95 -9.72
C ILE A 400 4.61 -0.98 -11.25
N PRO A 401 5.77 -1.38 -11.81
CA PRO A 401 5.95 -1.47 -13.25
C PRO A 401 4.95 -2.44 -13.90
N VAL A 402 4.48 -2.06 -15.09
CA VAL A 402 3.63 -2.88 -15.96
C VAL A 402 4.33 -3.02 -17.31
N PRO A 403 4.51 -4.24 -17.86
CA PRO A 403 4.04 -5.53 -17.34
C PRO A 403 4.75 -5.94 -16.04
N VAL A 404 3.98 -6.55 -15.13
CA VAL A 404 4.48 -7.04 -13.84
C VAL A 404 5.42 -8.23 -14.07
N SER A 405 6.62 -8.19 -13.46
CA SER A 405 7.61 -9.28 -13.56
C SER A 405 8.39 -9.43 -12.25
N THR A 406 8.68 -10.66 -11.86
CA THR A 406 9.61 -11.01 -10.76
C THR A 406 10.98 -11.45 -11.26
N THR A 407 11.19 -11.48 -12.57
CA THR A 407 12.39 -12.05 -13.20
C THR A 407 13.15 -11.01 -14.02
N VAL A 408 14.47 -11.16 -14.04
CA VAL A 408 15.38 -10.47 -14.97
C VAL A 408 16.24 -11.50 -15.68
N LYS A 409 16.55 -11.25 -16.96
CA LYS A 409 17.28 -12.21 -17.80
C LYS A 409 18.79 -11.98 -17.82
N THR A 410 19.23 -10.79 -17.47
CA THR A 410 20.63 -10.38 -17.53
C THR A 410 21.12 -10.00 -16.15
N HIS A 411 22.39 -10.30 -15.90
CA HIS A 411 23.08 -9.78 -14.73
C HIS A 411 23.17 -8.25 -14.77
N VAL A 412 23.44 -7.66 -13.60
CA VAL A 412 23.46 -6.21 -13.38
C VAL A 412 24.73 -5.62 -13.98
N ASN A 413 24.63 -4.47 -14.64
CA ASN A 413 25.77 -3.67 -15.08
C ASN A 413 25.42 -2.17 -14.96
N ASP A 414 24.97 -1.79 -13.78
CA ASP A 414 24.43 -0.46 -13.50
C ASP A 414 25.60 0.43 -13.05
N ASP A 415 25.80 1.55 -13.74
CA ASP A 415 26.73 2.61 -13.36
C ASP A 415 25.95 3.93 -13.37
N PHE A 416 25.57 4.39 -12.17
CA PHE A 416 24.67 5.53 -12.01
C PHE A 416 25.27 6.83 -12.58
N SER A 417 26.59 6.90 -12.76
CA SER A 417 27.25 8.04 -13.41
C SER A 417 27.11 8.06 -14.93
N LYS A 418 26.66 6.95 -15.53
CA LYS A 418 26.48 6.76 -16.97
C LYS A 418 25.03 6.53 -17.40
N MET A 419 24.14 6.28 -16.43
CA MET A 419 22.72 6.01 -16.70
C MET A 419 21.91 7.31 -16.74
N PRO A 420 20.90 7.40 -17.62
CA PRO A 420 19.90 8.46 -17.54
C PRO A 420 19.12 8.37 -16.21
N ALA A 421 18.91 9.51 -15.56
CA ALA A 421 18.31 9.57 -14.21
C ALA A 421 16.91 8.91 -14.17
N GLU A 422 16.12 9.09 -15.22
CA GLU A 422 14.76 8.56 -15.35
C GLU A 422 14.70 7.04 -15.54
N GLN A 423 15.81 6.41 -15.96
CA GLN A 423 15.90 4.95 -16.14
C GLN A 423 16.72 4.27 -15.05
N ALA A 424 17.49 5.03 -14.27
CA ALA A 424 18.45 4.53 -13.30
C ALA A 424 17.84 3.57 -12.27
N LEU A 425 16.56 3.77 -11.91
CA LEU A 425 15.85 2.94 -10.94
C LEU A 425 14.87 1.94 -11.56
N ALA A 426 14.78 1.82 -12.89
CA ALA A 426 13.74 1.00 -13.54
C ALA A 426 13.74 -0.48 -13.11
N PHE A 427 14.90 -1.03 -12.73
CA PHE A 427 15.07 -2.39 -12.23
C PHE A 427 15.44 -2.46 -10.75
N TRP A 428 15.41 -1.33 -10.04
CA TRP A 428 15.69 -1.25 -8.62
C TRP A 428 14.39 -1.19 -7.84
N ASN A 429 14.28 -2.05 -6.84
CA ASN A 429 13.23 -1.93 -5.84
C ASN A 429 13.68 -0.93 -4.78
N ILE A 430 12.84 0.04 -4.43
CA ILE A 430 13.17 1.01 -3.38
C ILE A 430 12.08 1.05 -2.32
N TYR A 431 12.52 1.25 -1.09
CA TYR A 431 11.69 1.62 0.06
C TYR A 431 12.26 2.91 0.62
N SER A 432 11.50 3.99 0.48
CA SER A 432 11.96 5.36 0.69
C SER A 432 11.04 6.10 1.67
N PRO A 433 11.23 5.92 2.98
CA PRO A 433 10.66 6.80 4.00
C PRO A 433 11.04 8.28 3.78
N MET A 434 10.22 9.21 4.28
CA MET A 434 10.48 10.65 4.16
C MET A 434 11.77 11.06 4.89
N TRP A 435 12.05 10.43 6.02
CA TRP A 435 13.26 10.67 6.82
C TRP A 435 14.39 9.66 6.54
N ALA A 436 14.18 8.74 5.61
CA ALA A 436 15.23 7.86 5.11
C ALA A 436 15.14 7.66 3.58
N PRO A 437 15.30 8.73 2.79
CA PRO A 437 15.01 8.68 1.36
C PRO A 437 16.05 7.91 0.54
N VAL A 438 15.58 7.26 -0.53
CA VAL A 438 16.39 6.63 -1.58
C VAL A 438 16.20 7.38 -2.89
N LYS A 439 17.29 7.82 -3.52
CA LYS A 439 17.24 8.52 -4.82
C LYS A 439 18.55 8.44 -5.58
N VAL A 440 18.51 8.73 -6.88
CA VAL A 440 19.72 8.89 -7.69
C VAL A 440 20.08 10.36 -7.77
N GLU A 441 21.29 10.73 -7.34
CA GLU A 441 21.79 12.10 -7.37
C GLU A 441 23.28 12.13 -7.71
N ASN A 442 23.68 13.06 -8.57
CA ASN A 442 25.09 13.30 -8.94
C ASN A 442 25.83 12.01 -9.34
N GLY A 443 25.15 11.14 -10.09
CA GLY A 443 25.72 9.88 -10.57
C GLY A 443 25.87 8.77 -9.51
N ASN A 444 25.09 8.83 -8.42
CA ASN A 444 25.08 7.82 -7.37
C ASN A 444 23.65 7.45 -6.96
N LEU A 445 23.42 6.19 -6.61
CA LEU A 445 22.31 5.82 -5.75
C LEU A 445 22.65 6.24 -4.31
N VAL A 446 21.81 7.09 -3.74
CA VAL A 446 21.99 7.73 -2.44
C VAL A 446 20.95 7.18 -1.47
N LEU A 447 21.43 6.61 -0.36
CA LEU A 447 20.60 6.23 0.77
C LEU A 447 20.93 7.20 1.91
N LYS A 448 19.93 7.96 2.35
CA LYS A 448 20.04 8.83 3.52
C LYS A 448 19.19 8.29 4.64
N ASP A 449 19.60 8.52 5.88
CA ASP A 449 18.84 8.06 7.03
C ASP A 449 19.02 8.99 8.24
N LYS A 450 17.91 9.51 8.71
CA LYS A 450 17.79 10.20 10.01
C LYS A 450 16.55 9.74 10.78
N ASP A 451 15.95 8.61 10.40
CA ASP A 451 14.73 8.10 11.03
C ASP A 451 15.08 7.03 12.08
N PRO A 452 14.88 7.28 13.40
CA PRO A 452 15.15 6.26 14.42
C PRO A 452 14.24 5.03 14.29
N PHE A 453 13.12 5.17 13.57
CA PHE A 453 12.08 4.16 13.44
C PHE A 453 11.93 3.66 12.01
N ASP A 454 12.71 4.17 11.05
CA ASP A 454 12.68 3.64 9.68
C ASP A 454 14.08 3.46 9.08
N TYR A 455 14.17 3.05 7.82
CA TYR A 455 15.44 3.02 7.10
C TYR A 455 15.23 3.13 5.59
N ALA A 456 16.26 3.58 4.90
CA ALA A 456 16.35 3.52 3.46
C ALA A 456 16.68 2.08 3.04
N LYS A 457 16.02 1.57 2.00
CA LYS A 457 16.37 0.27 1.42
C LYS A 457 16.29 0.30 -0.10
N ALA A 458 17.32 -0.23 -0.75
CA ALA A 458 17.37 -0.46 -2.19
C ALA A 458 17.75 -1.92 -2.48
N GLU A 459 16.99 -2.60 -3.34
CA GLU A 459 17.25 -3.98 -3.74
C GLU A 459 17.36 -4.09 -5.26
N ARG A 460 18.29 -4.92 -5.73
CA ARG A 460 18.47 -5.22 -7.15
C ARG A 460 18.39 -6.71 -7.40
N VAL A 461 17.40 -7.12 -8.19
CA VAL A 461 17.22 -8.50 -8.65
C VAL A 461 18.20 -8.81 -9.78
N PHE A 462 18.74 -10.02 -9.81
CA PHE A 462 19.59 -10.57 -10.86
C PHE A 462 19.27 -12.06 -11.09
N PRO A 463 19.73 -12.70 -12.19
CA PRO A 463 19.46 -14.11 -12.45
C PRO A 463 19.97 -15.01 -11.31
N ALA A 464 19.14 -15.95 -10.86
CA ALA A 464 19.50 -16.85 -9.75
C ALA A 464 20.82 -17.57 -10.03
N SER A 465 21.74 -17.50 -9.08
CA SER A 465 23.14 -17.92 -9.27
C SER A 465 23.64 -18.75 -8.07
N ALA A 466 24.16 -19.94 -8.35
CA ALA A 466 24.88 -20.77 -7.37
C ALA A 466 26.35 -20.34 -7.22
N LYS A 467 26.92 -19.73 -8.26
CA LYS A 467 28.23 -19.09 -8.24
C LYS A 467 28.08 -17.66 -8.76
N LEU A 468 28.41 -16.69 -7.92
CA LEU A 468 28.18 -15.28 -8.19
C LEU A 468 29.46 -14.47 -7.95
N SER A 469 29.73 -13.52 -8.83
CA SER A 469 30.58 -12.36 -8.56
C SER A 469 29.72 -11.11 -8.53
N ALA A 470 29.77 -10.35 -7.43
CA ALA A 470 29.12 -9.04 -7.30
C ALA A 470 30.19 -7.98 -7.04
N SER A 471 30.19 -6.91 -7.83
CA SER A 471 31.11 -5.78 -7.68
C SER A 471 30.33 -4.48 -7.55
N PHE A 472 30.59 -3.71 -6.51
CA PHE A 472 29.89 -2.46 -6.25
C PHE A 472 30.79 -1.51 -5.47
N SER A 473 30.50 -0.21 -5.55
CA SER A 473 31.18 0.76 -4.71
C SER A 473 30.30 1.24 -3.57
N VAL A 474 30.93 1.60 -2.45
CA VAL A 474 30.27 2.27 -1.33
C VAL A 474 31.13 3.44 -0.88
N THR A 475 30.52 4.62 -0.75
CA THR A 475 31.15 5.80 -0.14
C THR A 475 30.29 6.24 1.05
N PRO A 476 30.63 5.84 2.28
CA PRO A 476 29.97 6.36 3.48
C PRO A 476 30.40 7.82 3.72
N LYS A 477 29.49 8.70 4.13
CA LYS A 477 29.81 10.12 4.42
C LYS A 477 30.12 10.40 5.90
N GLN A 478 30.13 9.35 6.70
CA GLN A 478 30.41 9.32 8.12
C GLN A 478 31.09 7.98 8.44
N ASP A 479 31.74 7.86 9.60
CA ASP A 479 32.39 6.63 10.07
C ASP A 479 32.21 6.36 11.56
N ASN A 480 31.34 7.12 12.24
CA ASN A 480 31.12 7.03 13.69
C ASN A 480 29.64 7.08 14.11
N PHE A 481 28.71 7.01 13.14
CA PHE A 481 27.27 6.86 13.37
C PHE A 481 26.61 6.25 12.11
N GLY A 482 25.35 5.83 12.24
CA GLY A 482 24.62 5.16 11.17
C GLY A 482 25.02 3.70 10.98
N LEU A 483 24.25 3.03 10.14
CA LEU A 483 24.43 1.64 9.76
C LEU A 483 24.19 1.50 8.26
N LEU A 484 24.96 0.65 7.58
CA LEU A 484 24.60 0.13 6.27
C LEU A 484 24.84 -1.38 6.25
N GLU A 485 23.78 -2.15 6.13
CA GLU A 485 23.83 -3.58 5.85
C GLU A 485 23.72 -3.83 4.33
N ILE A 486 24.58 -4.72 3.82
CA ILE A 486 24.59 -5.15 2.42
C ILE A 486 24.46 -6.66 2.38
N GLU A 487 23.38 -7.17 1.77
CA GLU A 487 23.04 -8.59 1.82
C GLU A 487 22.96 -9.22 0.43
N LEU A 488 23.45 -10.46 0.30
CA LEU A 488 23.05 -11.35 -0.79
C LEU A 488 21.92 -12.24 -0.33
N GLN A 489 20.80 -12.22 -1.04
CA GLN A 489 19.58 -12.95 -0.69
C GLN A 489 19.12 -13.88 -1.81
N ASP A 490 18.34 -14.91 -1.45
CA ASP A 490 17.59 -15.74 -2.41
C ASP A 490 16.27 -15.08 -2.87
N GLU A 491 15.48 -15.82 -3.64
CA GLU A 491 14.16 -15.40 -4.12
C GLU A 491 13.12 -15.22 -3.00
N LYS A 492 13.34 -15.82 -1.83
CA LYS A 492 12.45 -15.78 -0.66
C LYS A 492 12.83 -14.74 0.39
N GLY A 493 13.99 -14.10 0.25
CA GLY A 493 14.43 -12.99 1.11
C GLY A 493 15.38 -13.44 2.21
N MET A 494 15.85 -14.68 2.15
CA MET A 494 16.82 -15.19 3.10
C MET A 494 18.22 -14.72 2.72
N ALA A 495 18.90 -14.02 3.63
CA ALA A 495 20.26 -13.52 3.41
C ALA A 495 21.33 -14.57 3.72
N THR A 496 22.34 -14.78 2.87
CA THR A 496 23.43 -15.75 3.12
C THR A 496 24.76 -15.08 3.47
N VAL A 497 24.99 -13.90 2.92
CA VAL A 497 26.14 -13.03 3.22
C VAL A 497 25.59 -11.67 3.63
N ARG A 498 26.18 -11.08 4.67
CA ARG A 498 25.88 -9.74 5.13
C ARG A 498 27.17 -9.01 5.45
N LEU A 499 27.38 -7.89 4.79
CA LEU A 499 28.44 -6.92 5.09
C LEU A 499 27.83 -5.75 5.84
N THR A 500 28.61 -5.14 6.74
CA THR A 500 28.11 -4.06 7.58
C THR A 500 29.15 -2.94 7.68
N PHE A 501 28.77 -1.72 7.32
CA PHE A 501 29.43 -0.49 7.76
C PHE A 501 28.73 0.00 9.03
N ASP A 502 29.42 0.00 10.16
CA ASP A 502 28.82 0.31 11.47
C ASP A 502 29.40 1.57 12.13
N THR A 503 28.86 1.89 13.30
CA THR A 503 29.24 3.05 14.12
C THR A 503 30.65 2.98 14.70
N ALA A 504 31.35 1.85 14.63
CA ALA A 504 32.73 1.70 15.08
C ALA A 504 33.77 2.04 14.00
N GLY A 505 33.31 2.50 12.83
CA GLY A 505 34.15 2.80 11.66
C GLY A 505 34.75 1.53 11.06
N VAL A 506 34.07 0.39 11.20
CA VAL A 506 34.53 -0.91 10.73
C VAL A 506 33.60 -1.46 9.65
N LEU A 507 34.21 -2.00 8.60
CA LEU A 507 33.56 -2.87 7.65
C LEU A 507 33.74 -4.32 8.13
N SER A 508 32.62 -4.98 8.42
CA SER A 508 32.58 -6.34 8.95
C SER A 508 31.69 -7.25 8.11
N ALA A 509 31.83 -8.55 8.30
CA ALA A 509 30.95 -9.54 7.71
C ALA A 509 30.38 -10.48 8.77
N LYS A 510 29.09 -10.80 8.64
CA LYS A 510 28.40 -11.75 9.53
C LYS A 510 28.95 -13.16 9.35
N ALA A 511 29.28 -13.83 10.46
CA ALA A 511 29.84 -15.18 10.53
C ALA A 511 29.07 -16.05 11.54
N GLY A 512 27.73 -16.06 11.43
CA GLY A 512 26.82 -16.69 12.38
C GLY A 512 26.46 -15.74 13.52
N ALA A 513 26.74 -16.16 14.76
CA ALA A 513 26.52 -15.34 15.96
C ALA A 513 27.55 -14.21 16.12
N ARG A 514 28.71 -14.30 15.46
CA ARG A 514 29.79 -13.30 15.51
C ARG A 514 29.93 -12.54 14.20
N TYR A 515 30.69 -11.44 14.25
CA TYR A 515 31.14 -10.69 13.08
C TYR A 515 32.65 -10.83 12.92
N LYS A 516 33.11 -10.84 11.67
CA LYS A 516 34.53 -10.74 11.30
C LYS A 516 34.81 -9.33 10.83
N ASN A 517 35.58 -8.59 11.62
CA ASN A 517 36.05 -7.26 11.27
C ASN A 517 37.29 -7.40 10.39
N PHE A 518 37.30 -6.81 9.20
CA PHE A 518 38.41 -6.98 8.25
C PHE A 518 38.95 -5.68 7.67
N LEU A 519 38.25 -4.55 7.86
CA LEU A 519 38.71 -3.25 7.37
C LEU A 519 38.16 -2.12 8.25
N LYS A 520 39.02 -1.15 8.60
CA LYS A 520 38.58 0.16 9.11
C LYS A 520 38.23 1.03 7.91
N TYR A 521 37.10 1.72 7.96
CA TYR A 521 36.69 2.65 6.91
C TYR A 521 36.68 4.08 7.43
N LYS A 522 36.73 5.05 6.52
CA LYS A 522 36.74 6.49 6.80
C LYS A 522 35.63 7.19 6.02
N ALA A 523 35.09 8.24 6.62
CA ALA A 523 34.13 9.10 5.96
C ALA A 523 34.70 9.69 4.66
N GLY A 524 33.92 9.64 3.59
CA GLY A 524 34.23 10.24 2.28
C GLY A 524 35.10 9.39 1.36
N GLU A 525 35.75 8.32 1.86
CA GLU A 525 36.51 7.39 1.04
C GLU A 525 35.58 6.43 0.28
N THR A 526 35.91 6.13 -0.98
CA THR A 526 35.20 5.14 -1.78
C THR A 526 35.86 3.77 -1.65
N TYR A 527 35.03 2.76 -1.39
CA TYR A 527 35.45 1.36 -1.31
C TYR A 527 34.86 0.59 -2.49
N ASP A 528 35.73 0.12 -3.39
CA ASP A 528 35.38 -0.79 -4.47
C ASP A 528 35.41 -2.23 -3.95
N ILE A 529 34.23 -2.80 -3.74
CA ILE A 529 34.03 -4.10 -3.11
C ILE A 529 33.71 -5.12 -4.21
N LYS A 530 34.44 -6.24 -4.23
CA LYS A 530 34.09 -7.42 -5.04
C LYS A 530 33.92 -8.62 -4.14
N LEU A 531 32.74 -9.23 -4.22
CA LEU A 531 32.31 -10.38 -3.46
C LEU A 531 32.11 -11.56 -4.40
N LYS A 532 32.83 -12.66 -4.20
CA LYS A 532 32.62 -13.91 -4.94
C LYS A 532 32.03 -14.96 -4.01
N LEU A 533 30.88 -15.53 -4.34
CA LEU A 533 30.17 -16.54 -3.55
C LEU A 533 30.03 -17.83 -4.36
N THR A 534 30.25 -18.97 -3.72
CA THR A 534 29.83 -20.29 -4.22
C THR A 534 28.93 -20.95 -3.18
N THR A 535 27.66 -21.17 -3.52
CA THR A 535 26.67 -21.73 -2.58
C THR A 535 26.94 -23.19 -2.25
N ALA A 536 27.43 -23.97 -3.22
CA ALA A 536 27.70 -25.41 -3.07
C ALA A 536 28.70 -25.74 -1.95
N ASN A 537 29.74 -24.91 -1.77
CA ASN A 537 30.71 -25.05 -0.68
C ASN A 537 30.54 -23.98 0.42
N ARG A 538 29.57 -23.08 0.24
CA ARG A 538 29.23 -21.96 1.14
C ARG A 538 30.35 -20.94 1.37
N PHE A 539 31.43 -20.98 0.59
CA PHE A 539 32.51 -20.02 0.74
C PHE A 539 32.22 -18.76 -0.05
N TYR A 540 32.63 -17.63 0.52
CA TYR A 540 32.79 -16.38 -0.21
C TYR A 540 34.14 -15.73 0.09
N THR A 541 34.60 -14.93 -0.87
CA THR A 541 35.76 -14.06 -0.72
C THR A 541 35.38 -12.61 -0.94
N ILE A 542 36.10 -11.70 -0.29
CA ILE A 542 35.95 -10.25 -0.47
C ILE A 542 37.30 -9.67 -0.85
N THR A 543 37.29 -8.85 -1.90
CA THR A 543 38.37 -7.93 -2.20
C THR A 543 37.89 -6.49 -2.05
N VAL A 544 38.69 -5.63 -1.45
CA VAL A 544 38.43 -4.18 -1.35
C VAL A 544 39.57 -3.43 -2.02
N ASN A 545 39.25 -2.54 -2.95
CA ASN A 545 40.22 -1.76 -3.73
C ASN A 545 41.32 -2.65 -4.36
N GLY A 546 40.91 -3.81 -4.87
CA GLY A 546 41.78 -4.80 -5.53
C GLY A 546 42.61 -5.69 -4.58
N LYS A 547 42.47 -5.58 -3.26
CA LYS A 547 43.19 -6.41 -2.28
C LYS A 547 42.26 -7.43 -1.63
N ASP A 548 42.69 -8.68 -1.53
CA ASP A 548 41.98 -9.71 -0.76
C ASP A 548 41.98 -9.35 0.73
N VAL A 549 40.79 -9.29 1.35
CA VAL A 549 40.64 -8.91 2.76
C VAL A 549 39.93 -9.97 3.60
N LEU A 550 39.15 -10.85 2.98
CA LEU A 550 38.41 -11.88 3.71
C LEU A 550 38.13 -13.11 2.84
N THR A 551 38.33 -14.28 3.44
CA THR A 551 37.69 -15.55 3.02
C THR A 551 36.86 -16.06 4.19
N SER A 552 35.58 -16.37 3.95
CA SER A 552 34.69 -16.82 5.01
C SER A 552 33.59 -17.74 4.50
N LEU A 553 32.96 -18.45 5.44
CA LEU A 553 31.72 -19.17 5.22
C LEU A 553 30.55 -18.19 5.30
N ALA A 554 29.60 -18.36 4.39
CA ALA A 554 28.29 -17.74 4.45
C ALA A 554 27.55 -18.19 5.73
N PHE A 555 26.89 -17.25 6.41
CA PHE A 555 26.38 -17.47 7.77
C PHE A 555 25.15 -18.39 7.82
N GLN A 556 24.45 -18.53 6.69
CA GLN A 556 23.44 -19.56 6.49
C GLN A 556 23.47 -20.07 5.04
N PRO A 557 23.13 -21.36 4.80
CA PRO A 557 23.17 -21.94 3.46
C PRO A 557 21.99 -21.47 2.61
N LEU A 558 22.21 -21.35 1.30
CA LEU A 558 21.18 -21.16 0.27
C LEU A 558 21.51 -22.02 -0.94
N ALA A 559 20.52 -22.37 -1.76
CA ALA A 559 20.76 -23.03 -3.04
C ALA A 559 21.33 -22.04 -4.07
N ASN A 560 20.69 -20.88 -4.19
CA ASN A 560 21.05 -19.80 -5.11
C ASN A 560 20.84 -18.44 -4.44
N VAL A 561 21.55 -17.43 -4.91
CA VAL A 561 21.27 -16.02 -4.63
C VAL A 561 20.72 -15.35 -5.89
N SER A 562 19.80 -14.40 -5.73
CA SER A 562 19.15 -13.69 -6.84
C SER A 562 18.94 -12.21 -6.55
N ARG A 563 19.34 -11.73 -5.38
CA ARG A 563 19.20 -10.32 -4.97
C ARG A 563 20.41 -9.82 -4.20
N ILE A 564 20.71 -8.54 -4.39
CA ILE A 564 21.55 -7.76 -3.49
C ILE A 564 20.72 -6.63 -2.88
N VAL A 565 20.85 -6.44 -1.56
CA VAL A 565 20.09 -5.46 -0.78
C VAL A 565 21.06 -4.51 -0.10
N PHE A 566 20.77 -3.22 -0.14
CA PHE A 566 21.43 -2.16 0.61
C PHE A 566 20.41 -1.55 1.56
N ARG A 567 20.67 -1.53 2.86
CA ARG A 567 19.72 -1.06 3.89
C ARG A 567 20.42 -0.27 4.98
N THR A 568 19.92 0.91 5.34
CA THR A 568 20.56 1.79 6.35
C THR A 568 20.20 1.47 7.80
N GLY A 569 19.63 0.30 8.04
CA GLY A 569 19.16 -0.14 9.34
C GLY A 569 19.19 -1.67 9.47
N ASP A 570 19.02 -2.15 10.70
CA ASP A 570 18.96 -3.58 11.00
C ASP A 570 17.67 -4.22 10.47
N VAL A 571 17.71 -5.54 10.25
CA VAL A 571 16.50 -6.31 9.96
C VAL A 571 15.50 -6.19 11.12
N ARG A 572 14.28 -5.75 10.80
CA ARG A 572 13.16 -5.74 11.75
C ARG A 572 12.51 -7.11 11.83
N ARG A 573 12.12 -7.49 13.05
CA ARG A 573 11.38 -8.72 13.35
C ARG A 573 10.07 -8.47 14.08
N PHE A 574 9.99 -7.38 14.84
CA PHE A 574 8.74 -6.91 15.41
C PHE A 574 7.95 -6.09 14.37
N PRO A 575 6.62 -6.25 14.27
CA PRO A 575 5.78 -7.22 14.97
C PRO A 575 5.97 -8.64 14.43
N ASP A 576 5.68 -9.65 15.24
CA ASP A 576 5.59 -11.04 14.81
C ASP A 576 4.14 -11.56 14.93
N VAL A 577 3.91 -12.83 14.59
CA VAL A 577 2.59 -13.45 14.62
C VAL A 577 1.99 -13.57 16.02
N ASP A 578 2.82 -13.49 17.07
CA ASP A 578 2.43 -13.56 18.48
C ASP A 578 2.27 -12.18 19.14
N THR A 579 2.60 -11.11 18.40
CA THR A 579 2.48 -9.74 18.88
C THR A 579 1.01 -9.38 19.12
N PRO A 580 0.65 -8.79 20.29
CA PRO A 580 -0.71 -8.35 20.56
C PRO A 580 -1.24 -7.38 19.49
N ALA A 581 -2.51 -7.53 19.11
CA ALA A 581 -3.11 -6.75 18.04
C ALA A 581 -3.12 -5.24 18.30
N ASP A 582 -3.32 -4.85 19.57
CA ASP A 582 -3.47 -3.47 20.00
C ASP A 582 -2.18 -2.93 20.64
N GLN A 583 -1.74 -1.74 20.19
CA GLN A 583 -0.69 -0.97 20.84
C GLN A 583 -1.31 0.26 21.51
N THR A 584 -1.25 0.33 22.84
CA THR A 584 -1.79 1.43 23.64
C THR A 584 -0.73 2.41 24.13
N TYR A 585 0.54 2.19 23.77
CA TYR A 585 1.68 3.00 24.17
C TYR A 585 2.36 3.65 22.97
N ASP A 586 2.99 4.80 23.20
CA ASP A 586 3.87 5.44 22.24
C ASP A 586 5.30 4.93 22.43
N LEU A 587 6.07 4.86 21.34
CA LEU A 587 7.50 4.61 21.42
C LEU A 587 8.21 5.85 21.99
N LYS A 588 9.29 5.61 22.73
CA LYS A 588 10.08 6.70 23.32
C LYS A 588 10.65 7.60 22.22
N ASN A 589 10.49 8.91 22.37
CA ASN A 589 10.96 9.93 21.42
C ASN A 589 10.38 9.74 20.00
N ALA A 590 9.12 9.31 19.88
CA ALA A 590 8.44 8.99 18.62
C ALA A 590 8.57 10.07 17.52
N GLY A 591 8.54 11.35 17.91
CA GLY A 591 8.65 12.48 16.99
C GLY A 591 10.07 12.95 16.67
N GLU A 592 11.11 12.42 17.33
CA GLU A 592 12.47 12.91 17.18
C GLU A 592 13.18 12.30 15.97
N ALA A 593 13.96 13.11 15.26
CA ALA A 593 14.90 12.64 14.25
C ALA A 593 16.26 12.32 14.87
N GLU A 594 17.05 11.48 14.22
CA GLU A 594 18.46 11.35 14.56
C GLU A 594 19.18 12.70 14.43
N LYS A 595 20.05 13.02 15.39
CA LYS A 595 20.79 14.30 15.40
C LYS A 595 21.74 14.44 14.21
N LYS A 596 22.16 13.31 13.62
CA LYS A 596 23.07 13.25 12.48
C LYS A 596 22.45 12.35 11.42
N GLU A 597 22.34 12.87 10.20
CA GLU A 597 21.87 12.11 9.04
C GLU A 597 23.00 11.26 8.47
N ALA A 598 22.82 9.94 8.45
CA ALA A 598 23.74 9.01 7.81
C ALA A 598 23.52 9.03 6.29
N VAL A 599 24.60 9.03 5.51
CA VAL A 599 24.52 9.06 4.03
C VAL A 599 25.50 8.05 3.44
N TYR A 600 24.99 7.19 2.55
CA TYR A 600 25.78 6.20 1.82
C TYR A 600 25.55 6.38 0.31
N LEU A 601 26.65 6.43 -0.45
CA LEU A 601 26.60 6.55 -1.91
C LEU A 601 27.06 5.24 -2.56
N ILE A 602 26.30 4.77 -3.55
CA ILE A 602 26.63 3.63 -4.40
C ILE A 602 26.76 4.15 -5.82
N LYS A 603 27.95 4.06 -6.42
CA LYS A 603 28.19 4.57 -7.77
C LYS A 603 27.82 3.56 -8.85
N TYR A 604 28.09 2.27 -8.59
CA TYR A 604 27.80 1.20 -9.53
C TYR A 604 27.49 -0.11 -8.81
N LEU A 605 26.82 -1.01 -9.52
CA LEU A 605 26.64 -2.40 -9.16
C LEU A 605 26.77 -3.25 -10.43
N LYS A 606 27.59 -4.30 -10.36
CA LYS A 606 27.75 -5.30 -11.41
C LYS A 606 27.61 -6.69 -10.82
N THR A 607 26.95 -7.57 -11.53
CA THR A 607 26.92 -8.99 -11.18
C THR A 607 27.32 -9.86 -12.37
N GLU A 608 27.85 -11.04 -12.11
CA GLU A 608 28.27 -12.02 -13.12
C GLU A 608 28.09 -13.44 -12.53
N GLY A 609 27.57 -14.37 -13.32
CA GLY A 609 27.65 -15.80 -13.00
C GLY A 609 29.08 -16.30 -13.25
N LEU A 610 29.60 -17.13 -12.33
CA LEU A 610 30.98 -17.66 -12.39
C LEU A 610 31.06 -19.11 -12.87
#